data_AF-A0A2D9WD63-F1
#
_entry.id   AF-A0A2D9WD63-F1
#
_cell.length_a   1.000
_cell.length_b   1.000
_cell.length_c   1.000
_cell.angle_alpha   90.00
_cell.angle_beta   90.00
_cell.angle_gamma   90.00
#
_symmetry.space_group_name_H-M   'P 1'
#
loop_
_entity.id
_entity.type
_entity.pdbx_description
1 polymer ?
#
loop_
_entity_poly.entity_id
_entity_poly.type
_entity_poly.pdbx_seq_one_letter_code
_entity_poly.pdbx_strand_id
1 'polypeptide(L)'
;MACYNYNRQEDKFNMLNSIIKSLNQIYTAPFRRVLFLSIFLSLLTTLLLWALINKIMFNTTLTSITWLEWILDILGGGATFILLVLFLPTLVGLIASFMLESICRSVELVYYPSLPKAKGQTLFTGMLVGLRFTVTMIVLNLIFLPLIVIPPVYLFASWALNGYLLSREFFELVAYRRLDKVNVNRIYKKFRFTLLGYGLVIAFISIIPVINFIVPLFGTAVMLHAFQRIQSTELV
;
A
#
# COMPACT_ATOMS: atom_id res chain seq x y z
N MET A 1 11.71 -40.15 9.65
CA MET A 1 12.21 -40.03 8.26
C MET A 1 11.13 -40.33 7.21
N ALA A 2 9.87 -39.94 7.45
CA ALA A 2 8.72 -40.24 6.56
C ALA A 2 7.82 -39.01 6.28
N CYS A 3 8.35 -37.80 6.44
CA CYS A 3 7.64 -36.53 6.18
C CYS A 3 8.37 -35.68 5.12
N TYR A 4 9.25 -36.30 4.33
CA TYR A 4 10.19 -35.61 3.43
C TYR A 4 9.70 -35.56 1.96
N ASN A 5 8.54 -36.14 1.64
CA ASN A 5 8.14 -36.40 0.25
C ASN A 5 6.96 -35.56 -0.27
N TYR A 6 6.55 -34.49 0.42
CA TYR A 6 5.51 -33.57 -0.10
C TYR A 6 6.09 -32.43 -0.97
N ASN A 7 7.42 -32.21 -0.96
CA ASN A 7 8.01 -30.94 -1.40
C ASN A 7 8.82 -30.98 -2.71
N ARG A 8 8.58 -31.92 -3.63
CA ARG A 8 9.40 -32.04 -4.86
C ARG A 8 8.70 -31.68 -6.17
N GLN A 9 7.41 -31.31 -6.18
CA GLN A 9 6.68 -31.04 -7.44
C GLN A 9 6.02 -29.64 -7.55
N GLU A 10 5.95 -28.82 -6.49
CA GLU A 10 5.27 -27.51 -6.55
C GLU A 10 6.15 -26.33 -7.01
N ASP A 11 7.40 -26.57 -7.43
CA ASP A 11 8.38 -25.47 -7.59
C ASP A 11 8.13 -24.49 -8.74
N LYS A 12 7.21 -24.80 -9.68
CA LYS A 12 6.71 -23.85 -10.68
C LYS A 12 5.35 -23.24 -10.35
N PHE A 13 4.63 -23.73 -9.35
CA PHE A 13 3.25 -23.30 -8.97
C PHE A 13 3.22 -22.17 -7.92
N ASN A 14 4.30 -21.41 -7.78
CA ASN A 14 4.79 -21.04 -6.46
C ASN A 14 4.65 -19.53 -6.12
N MET A 15 4.51 -18.66 -7.13
CA MET A 15 4.13 -17.25 -6.98
C MET A 15 2.60 -17.07 -7.05
N LEU A 16 1.98 -17.81 -7.98
CA LEU A 16 0.54 -17.81 -8.20
C LEU A 16 -0.23 -18.22 -6.93
N ASN A 17 0.24 -19.23 -6.20
CA ASN A 17 -0.39 -19.68 -4.95
C ASN A 17 -0.37 -18.59 -3.86
N SER A 18 0.71 -17.82 -3.72
CA SER A 18 0.75 -16.67 -2.80
C SER A 18 -0.29 -15.61 -3.18
N ILE A 19 -0.41 -15.31 -4.48
CA ILE A 19 -1.38 -14.35 -5.01
C ILE A 19 -2.81 -14.84 -4.78
N ILE A 20 -3.11 -16.11 -5.11
CA ILE A 20 -4.43 -16.72 -4.90
C ILE A 20 -4.81 -16.76 -3.42
N LYS A 21 -3.87 -17.13 -2.53
CA LYS A 21 -4.09 -17.08 -1.08
C LYS A 21 -4.43 -15.67 -0.62
N SER A 22 -3.71 -14.65 -1.09
CA SER A 22 -4.00 -13.25 -0.77
C SER A 22 -5.33 -12.76 -1.35
N LEU A 23 -5.73 -13.22 -2.54
CA LEU A 23 -7.05 -12.91 -3.11
C LEU A 23 -8.19 -13.51 -2.26
N ASN A 24 -8.04 -14.76 -1.83
CA ASN A 24 -9.01 -15.40 -0.94
C ASN A 24 -9.06 -14.73 0.44
N GLN A 25 -7.95 -14.14 0.91
CA GLN A 25 -7.90 -13.40 2.17
C GLN A 25 -8.72 -12.10 2.15
N ILE A 26 -8.93 -11.47 0.99
CA ILE A 26 -9.73 -10.23 0.87
C ILE A 26 -11.14 -10.42 1.46
N TYR A 27 -11.68 -11.64 1.38
CA TYR A 27 -13.01 -11.98 1.88
C TYR A 27 -13.06 -12.33 3.38
N THR A 28 -11.92 -12.41 4.06
CA THR A 28 -11.86 -12.77 5.48
C THR A 28 -12.33 -11.63 6.40
N ALA A 29 -12.88 -11.98 7.56
CA ALA A 29 -13.38 -10.98 8.53
C ALA A 29 -12.33 -9.95 8.98
N PRO A 30 -11.06 -10.31 9.25
CA PRO A 30 -10.03 -9.34 9.64
C PRO A 30 -9.74 -8.33 8.53
N PHE A 31 -9.63 -8.80 7.29
CA PHE A 31 -9.35 -7.94 6.14
C PHE A 31 -10.50 -6.96 5.89
N ARG A 32 -11.74 -7.45 5.88
CA ARG A 32 -12.93 -6.62 5.74
C ARG A 32 -13.03 -5.58 6.86
N ARG A 33 -12.71 -5.95 8.11
CA ARG A 33 -12.72 -5.00 9.23
C ARG A 33 -11.73 -3.85 9.01
N VAL A 34 -10.51 -4.14 8.55
CA VAL A 34 -9.51 -3.11 8.26
C VAL A 34 -9.95 -2.24 7.10
N LEU A 35 -10.48 -2.84 6.03
CA LEU A 35 -10.99 -2.12 4.87
C LEU A 35 -12.15 -1.18 5.25
N PHE A 36 -13.17 -1.68 5.94
CA PHE A 36 -14.30 -0.85 6.39
C PHE A 36 -13.87 0.23 7.38
N LEU A 37 -12.94 -0.07 8.30
CA LEU A 37 -12.43 0.94 9.21
C LEU A 37 -11.67 2.03 8.45
N SER A 38 -10.83 1.66 7.48
CA SER A 38 -10.08 2.63 6.67
C SER A 38 -11.00 3.52 5.84
N ILE A 39 -12.04 2.94 5.23
CA ILE A 39 -13.08 3.68 4.49
C ILE A 39 -13.85 4.61 5.42
N PHE A 40 -14.33 4.09 6.56
CA PHE A 40 -15.11 4.86 7.52
C PHE A 40 -14.30 6.05 8.07
N LEU A 41 -13.05 5.81 8.48
CA LEU A 41 -12.20 6.85 9.03
C LEU A 41 -11.84 7.89 7.95
N SER A 42 -11.62 7.46 6.71
CA SER A 42 -11.35 8.38 5.59
C SER A 42 -12.56 9.25 5.26
N LEU A 43 -13.76 8.66 5.22
CA LEU A 43 -15.01 9.40 5.04
C LEU A 43 -15.21 10.41 6.17
N LEU A 44 -14.99 9.99 7.42
CA LEU A 44 -15.10 10.87 8.58
C LEU A 44 -14.11 12.04 8.49
N THR A 45 -12.84 11.78 8.18
CA THR A 45 -11.83 12.82 7.99
C THR A 45 -12.21 13.76 6.83
N THR A 46 -12.69 13.22 5.72
CA THR A 46 -13.12 13.99 4.54
C THR A 46 -14.27 14.93 4.89
N LEU A 47 -15.30 14.43 5.58
CA LEU A 47 -16.46 15.22 5.99
C LEU A 47 -16.10 16.29 7.02
N LEU A 48 -15.22 15.96 7.99
CA LEU A 48 -14.75 16.92 8.98
C LEU A 48 -13.92 18.05 8.33
N LEU A 49 -13.01 17.70 7.40
CA LEU A 49 -12.25 18.69 6.65
C LEU A 49 -13.16 19.56 5.79
N TRP A 50 -14.12 18.97 5.09
CA TRP A 50 -15.09 19.71 4.30
C TRP A 50 -15.90 20.69 5.15
N ALA A 51 -16.43 20.22 6.29
CA ALA A 51 -17.19 21.06 7.21
C ALA A 51 -16.34 22.19 7.79
N LEU A 52 -15.07 21.92 8.12
CA LEU A 52 -14.14 22.93 8.61
C LEU A 52 -13.84 23.99 7.55
N ILE A 53 -13.56 23.59 6.31
CA ILE A 53 -13.28 24.52 5.21
C ILE A 53 -14.52 25.36 4.89
N ASN A 54 -15.70 24.74 4.79
CA ASN A 54 -16.95 25.49 4.57
C ASN A 54 -17.21 26.48 5.70
N LYS A 55 -17.01 26.07 6.96
CA LYS A 55 -17.14 26.98 8.09
C LYS A 55 -16.18 28.17 7.99
N ILE A 56 -14.94 27.95 7.56
CA ILE A 56 -13.96 29.04 7.36
C ILE A 56 -14.42 29.96 6.23
N MET A 57 -14.87 29.40 5.10
CA MET A 57 -15.38 30.18 3.96
C MET A 57 -16.58 31.03 4.35
N PHE A 58 -17.62 30.45 4.96
CA PHE A 58 -18.80 31.18 5.40
C PHE A 58 -18.52 32.30 6.42
N ASN A 59 -17.41 32.23 7.16
CA ASN A 59 -17.01 33.29 8.10
C ASN A 59 -16.09 34.34 7.47
N THR A 60 -15.67 34.16 6.22
CA THR A 60 -14.74 35.04 5.51
C THR A 60 -15.48 35.73 4.38
N THR A 61 -15.71 37.03 4.47
CA THR A 61 -16.32 37.78 3.36
C THR A 61 -15.29 38.04 2.27
N LEU A 62 -15.42 37.35 1.13
CA LEU A 62 -14.57 37.51 -0.04
C LEU A 62 -14.97 38.74 -0.88
N THR A 63 -16.26 39.06 -0.90
CA THR A 63 -16.83 40.17 -1.67
C THR A 63 -17.84 40.95 -0.83
N SER A 64 -17.96 42.26 -1.09
CA SER A 64 -18.96 43.12 -0.43
C SER A 64 -20.36 42.99 -1.07
N ILE A 65 -20.50 42.22 -2.15
CA ILE A 65 -21.74 42.07 -2.91
C ILE A 65 -22.45 40.79 -2.46
N THR A 66 -23.57 40.93 -1.75
CA THR A 66 -24.23 39.82 -1.04
C THR A 66 -24.65 38.64 -1.95
N TRP A 67 -25.20 38.90 -3.13
CA TRP A 67 -25.62 37.83 -4.03
C TRP A 67 -24.44 37.10 -4.69
N LEU A 68 -23.33 37.82 -4.90
CA LEU A 68 -22.10 37.26 -5.46
C LEU A 68 -21.39 36.40 -4.41
N GLU A 69 -21.35 36.86 -3.16
CA GLU A 69 -20.81 36.11 -2.02
C GLU A 69 -21.50 34.75 -1.86
N TRP A 70 -22.85 34.74 -1.92
CA TRP A 70 -23.62 33.51 -1.80
C TRP A 70 -23.31 32.50 -2.90
N ILE A 71 -23.10 32.97 -4.14
CA ILE A 71 -22.69 32.10 -5.26
C ILE A 71 -21.28 31.54 -5.02
N LEU A 72 -20.35 32.37 -4.55
CA LEU A 72 -18.98 31.95 -4.26
C LEU A 72 -18.93 30.92 -3.13
N ASP A 73 -19.73 31.09 -2.09
CA ASP A 73 -19.82 30.14 -0.97
C ASP A 73 -20.34 28.77 -1.44
N ILE A 74 -21.41 28.76 -2.26
CA ILE A 74 -21.98 27.51 -2.78
C ILE A 74 -21.01 26.82 -3.73
N LEU A 75 -20.44 27.55 -4.69
CA LEU A 75 -19.51 26.99 -5.66
C LEU A 75 -18.21 26.56 -4.99
N GLY A 76 -17.68 27.34 -4.05
CA GLY A 76 -16.48 27.02 -3.29
C GLY A 76 -16.68 25.81 -2.38
N GLY A 77 -17.79 25.74 -1.66
CA GLY A 77 -18.17 24.60 -0.82
C GLY A 77 -18.37 23.33 -1.64
N GLY A 78 -19.03 23.43 -2.80
CA GLY A 78 -19.24 22.33 -3.74
C GLY A 78 -17.94 21.86 -4.40
N ALA A 79 -17.11 22.77 -4.90
CA ALA A 79 -15.82 22.43 -5.49
C ALA A 79 -14.89 21.76 -4.47
N THR A 80 -14.84 22.29 -3.24
CA THR A 80 -14.09 21.68 -2.14
C THR A 80 -14.58 20.27 -1.84
N PHE A 81 -15.90 20.05 -1.81
CA PHE A 81 -16.47 18.71 -1.62
C PHE A 81 -15.98 17.73 -2.68
N ILE A 82 -16.09 18.12 -3.96
CA ILE A 82 -15.71 17.28 -5.10
C ILE A 82 -14.21 16.93 -5.02
N LEU A 83 -13.35 17.92 -4.75
CA LEU A 83 -11.91 17.69 -4.61
C LEU A 83 -11.58 16.76 -3.46
N LEU A 84 -12.23 16.91 -2.31
CA LEU A 84 -12.04 16.05 -1.14
C LEU A 84 -12.52 14.62 -1.40
N VAL A 85 -13.65 14.43 -2.09
CA VAL A 85 -14.14 13.11 -2.51
C VAL A 85 -13.18 12.47 -3.53
N LEU A 86 -12.63 13.24 -4.46
CA LEU A 86 -11.62 12.75 -5.40
C LEU A 86 -10.33 12.33 -4.68
N PHE A 87 -9.99 12.99 -3.57
CA PHE A 87 -8.84 12.68 -2.73
C PHE A 87 -9.07 11.50 -1.76
N LEU A 88 -10.32 11.03 -1.64
CA LEU A 88 -10.71 9.95 -0.73
C LEU A 88 -9.93 8.64 -0.93
N PRO A 89 -9.64 8.15 -2.15
CA PRO A 89 -8.82 6.94 -2.34
C PRO A 89 -7.43 7.06 -1.72
N THR A 90 -6.79 8.23 -1.84
CA THR A 90 -5.48 8.51 -1.25
C THR A 90 -5.55 8.48 0.27
N LEU A 91 -6.61 9.07 0.87
CA LEU A 91 -6.83 9.02 2.32
C LEU A 91 -7.07 7.59 2.81
N VAL A 92 -7.85 6.78 2.09
CA VAL A 92 -8.06 5.37 2.45
C VAL A 92 -6.75 4.60 2.44
N GLY A 93 -5.92 4.78 1.41
CA GLY A 93 -4.60 4.16 1.35
C GLY A 93 -3.70 4.58 2.50
N LEU A 94 -3.70 5.87 2.84
CA LEU A 94 -2.93 6.41 3.97
C LEU A 94 -3.40 5.82 5.31
N ILE A 95 -4.70 5.77 5.57
CA ILE A 95 -5.23 5.19 6.82
C ILE A 95 -4.96 3.68 6.88
N ALA A 96 -5.13 2.97 5.75
CA ALA A 96 -4.82 1.55 5.66
C ALA A 96 -3.33 1.28 5.96
N SER A 97 -2.42 2.18 5.57
CA SER A 97 -0.98 2.06 5.85
C SER A 97 -0.67 2.02 7.36
N PHE A 98 -1.43 2.74 8.18
CA PHE A 98 -1.29 2.68 9.65
C PHE A 98 -1.82 1.37 10.23
N MET A 99 -2.69 0.67 9.51
CA MET A 99 -3.29 -0.59 9.94
C MET A 99 -2.54 -1.84 9.47
N LEU A 100 -1.42 -1.68 8.75
CA LEU A 100 -0.66 -2.79 8.17
C LEU A 100 -0.14 -3.77 9.21
N GLU A 101 0.26 -3.32 10.40
CA GLU A 101 0.71 -4.21 11.48
C GLU A 101 -0.42 -5.15 11.93
N SER A 102 -1.65 -4.63 12.01
CA SER A 102 -2.83 -5.44 12.36
C SER A 102 -3.11 -6.48 11.29
N ILE A 103 -3.00 -6.12 10.01
CA ILE A 103 -3.16 -7.06 8.89
C ILE A 103 -2.12 -8.16 8.97
N CYS A 104 -0.85 -7.80 9.10
CA CYS A 104 0.22 -8.77 9.16
C CYS A 104 0.02 -9.75 10.32
N ARG A 105 -0.36 -9.25 11.50
CA ARG A 105 -0.66 -10.09 12.66
C ARG A 105 -1.84 -11.03 12.40
N SER A 106 -2.91 -10.55 11.77
CA SER A 106 -4.05 -11.39 11.41
C SER A 106 -3.67 -12.49 10.42
N VAL A 107 -2.86 -12.17 9.40
CA VAL A 107 -2.39 -13.16 8.42
C VAL A 107 -1.45 -14.19 9.07
N GLU A 108 -0.54 -13.75 9.94
CA GLU A 108 0.36 -14.63 10.68
C GLU A 108 -0.41 -15.60 11.58
N LEU A 109 -1.44 -15.13 12.31
CA LEU A 109 -2.25 -15.99 13.17
C LEU A 109 -3.00 -17.09 12.41
N VAL A 110 -3.45 -16.80 11.19
CA VAL A 110 -4.23 -17.75 10.38
C VAL A 110 -3.34 -18.71 9.59
N TYR A 111 -2.29 -18.19 8.95
CA TYR A 111 -1.49 -18.97 7.99
C TYR A 111 -0.14 -19.44 8.54
N TYR A 112 0.35 -18.82 9.61
CA TYR A 112 1.66 -19.12 10.20
C TYR A 112 1.61 -19.16 11.74
N PRO A 113 0.73 -19.99 12.34
CA PRO A 113 0.49 -19.99 13.78
C PRO A 113 1.70 -20.40 14.62
N SER A 114 2.68 -21.09 14.01
CA SER A 114 3.92 -21.53 14.67
C SER A 114 4.98 -20.43 14.80
N LEU A 115 4.79 -19.26 14.18
CA LEU A 115 5.76 -18.17 14.26
C LEU A 115 5.71 -17.46 15.62
N PRO A 116 6.86 -17.10 16.20
CA PRO A 116 6.88 -16.24 17.38
C PRO A 116 6.33 -14.85 17.03
N LYS A 117 5.78 -14.18 18.04
CA LYS A 117 5.27 -12.81 17.92
C LYS A 117 6.36 -11.91 17.35
N ALA A 118 6.05 -11.22 16.26
CA ALA A 118 6.98 -10.26 15.65
C ALA A 118 7.33 -9.15 16.65
N LYS A 119 8.56 -8.65 16.59
CA LYS A 119 8.99 -7.50 17.42
C LYS A 119 8.23 -6.23 17.04
N GLY A 120 7.71 -6.18 15.80
CA GLY A 120 7.07 -5.00 15.23
C GLY A 120 8.10 -3.93 14.88
N GLN A 121 7.63 -2.82 14.32
CA GLN A 121 8.46 -1.65 14.06
C GLN A 121 8.03 -0.48 14.94
N THR A 122 8.98 0.32 15.41
CA THR A 122 8.66 1.60 16.06
C THR A 122 8.20 2.61 15.02
N LEU A 123 7.26 3.49 15.39
CA LEU A 123 6.74 4.54 14.51
C LEU A 123 7.87 5.39 13.90
N PHE A 124 8.89 5.72 14.70
CA PHE A 124 10.05 6.48 14.26
C PHE A 124 10.85 5.77 13.16
N THR A 125 11.10 4.46 13.33
CA THR A 125 11.81 3.66 12.32
C THR A 125 10.98 3.58 11.03
N GLY A 126 9.67 3.37 11.17
CA GLY A 126 8.74 3.36 10.04
C GLY A 126 8.73 4.69 9.27
N MET A 127 8.70 5.82 9.97
CA MET A 127 8.78 7.16 9.37
C MET A 127 10.09 7.37 8.61
N LEU A 128 11.23 6.97 9.18
CA LEU A 128 12.53 7.12 8.52
C LEU A 128 12.65 6.25 7.25
N VAL A 129 12.10 5.02 7.30
CA VAL A 129 12.02 4.13 6.14
C VAL A 129 11.10 4.73 5.07
N GLY A 130 9.91 5.17 5.47
CA GLY A 130 8.95 5.83 4.58
C GLY A 130 9.53 7.07 3.92
N LEU A 131 10.20 7.95 4.67
CA LEU A 131 10.82 9.16 4.12
C LEU A 131 11.87 8.84 3.06
N ARG A 132 12.76 7.87 3.31
CA ARG A 132 13.76 7.43 2.32
C ARG A 132 13.11 6.85 1.07
N PHE A 133 12.04 6.09 1.23
CA PHE A 133 11.27 5.58 0.12
C PHE A 133 10.63 6.71 -0.70
N THR A 134 9.97 7.67 -0.04
CA THR A 134 9.36 8.85 -0.68
C THR A 134 10.38 9.66 -1.47
N VAL A 135 11.56 9.94 -0.90
CA VAL A 135 12.64 10.63 -1.62
C VAL A 135 13.08 9.83 -2.84
N THR A 136 13.25 8.51 -2.70
CA THR A 136 13.63 7.64 -3.82
C THR A 136 12.56 7.64 -4.92
N MET A 137 11.29 7.55 -4.53
CA MET A 137 10.14 7.60 -5.43
C MET A 137 10.11 8.91 -6.20
N ILE A 138 10.26 10.06 -5.53
CA ILE A 138 10.26 11.39 -6.17
C ILE A 138 11.41 11.49 -7.18
N VAL A 139 12.63 11.13 -6.76
CA VAL A 139 13.82 11.18 -7.63
C VAL A 139 13.64 10.30 -8.87
N LEU A 140 13.18 9.06 -8.71
CA LEU A 140 12.99 8.16 -9.84
C LEU A 140 11.87 8.63 -10.77
N ASN A 141 10.77 9.17 -10.25
CA ASN A 141 9.70 9.74 -11.09
C ASN A 141 10.20 10.95 -11.90
N LEU A 142 11.02 11.82 -11.30
CA LEU A 142 11.64 12.94 -12.01
C LEU A 142 12.59 12.46 -13.12
N ILE A 143 13.38 11.42 -12.87
CA ILE A 143 14.27 10.81 -13.88
C ILE A 143 13.47 10.21 -15.04
N PHE A 144 12.29 9.64 -14.77
CA PHE A 144 11.45 9.00 -15.78
C PHE A 144 10.52 10.00 -16.50
N LEU A 145 10.35 11.21 -15.97
CA LEU A 145 9.48 12.24 -16.55
C LEU A 145 9.78 12.55 -18.03
N PRO A 146 11.05 12.63 -18.51
CA PRO A 146 11.34 12.86 -19.92
C PRO A 146 10.80 11.79 -20.86
N LEU A 147 10.55 10.56 -20.37
CA LEU A 147 10.00 9.48 -21.20
C LEU A 147 8.57 9.75 -21.66
N ILE A 148 7.86 10.73 -21.06
CA ILE A 148 6.49 11.09 -21.44
C ILE A 148 6.34 11.47 -22.92
N VAL A 149 7.43 11.92 -23.56
CA VAL A 149 7.49 12.24 -25.00
C VAL A 149 7.25 11.01 -25.87
N ILE A 150 7.50 9.80 -25.34
CA ILE A 150 7.27 8.52 -26.03
C ILE A 150 6.26 7.71 -25.21
N PRO A 151 4.94 7.90 -25.43
CA PRO A 151 3.91 7.35 -24.55
C PRO A 151 3.97 5.83 -24.31
N PRO A 152 4.24 4.97 -25.33
CA PRO A 152 4.38 3.53 -25.10
C PRO A 152 5.56 3.21 -24.17
N VAL A 153 6.70 3.88 -24.35
CA VAL A 153 7.89 3.67 -23.52
C VAL A 153 7.62 4.14 -22.09
N TYR A 154 6.97 5.30 -21.92
CA TYR A 154 6.56 5.80 -20.61
C TYR A 154 5.62 4.82 -19.89
N LEU A 155 4.64 4.23 -20.58
CA LEU A 155 3.72 3.25 -20.00
C LEU A 155 4.48 2.06 -19.39
N PHE A 156 5.35 1.41 -20.17
CA PHE A 156 6.10 0.25 -19.69
C PHE A 156 7.14 0.63 -18.63
N ALA A 157 7.81 1.77 -18.79
CA ALA A 157 8.81 2.25 -17.87
C ALA A 157 8.19 2.64 -16.51
N SER A 158 7.06 3.34 -16.52
CA SER A 158 6.32 3.72 -15.31
C SER A 158 5.73 2.50 -14.61
N TRP A 159 5.18 1.52 -15.34
CA TRP A 159 4.72 0.27 -14.73
C TRP A 159 5.87 -0.51 -14.08
N ALA A 160 7.01 -0.64 -14.75
CA ALA A 160 8.19 -1.30 -14.20
C ALA A 160 8.75 -0.57 -12.96
N LEU A 161 8.79 0.77 -13.01
CA LEU A 161 9.20 1.61 -11.90
C LEU A 161 8.27 1.44 -10.70
N ASN A 162 6.95 1.51 -10.91
CA ASN A 162 5.97 1.28 -9.85
C ASN A 162 6.09 -0.14 -9.28
N GLY A 163 6.29 -1.16 -10.13
CA GLY A 163 6.54 -2.52 -9.67
C GLY A 163 7.80 -2.63 -8.79
N TYR A 164 8.89 -1.97 -9.17
CA TYR A 164 10.10 -1.89 -8.35
C TYR A 164 9.84 -1.20 -7.01
N LEU A 165 9.19 -0.04 -7.03
CA LEU A 165 8.88 0.73 -5.82
C LEU A 165 8.00 -0.06 -4.87
N LEU A 166 6.88 -0.61 -5.35
CA LEU A 166 5.95 -1.39 -4.54
C LEU A 166 6.61 -2.69 -4.02
N SER A 167 7.44 -3.34 -4.83
CA SER A 167 8.19 -4.52 -4.38
C SER A 167 9.04 -4.21 -3.16
N ARG A 168 9.68 -3.05 -3.16
CA ARG A 168 10.60 -2.64 -2.11
C ARG A 168 9.85 -2.17 -0.87
N GLU A 169 8.85 -1.32 -1.06
CA GLU A 169 8.04 -0.76 0.03
C GLU A 169 7.34 -1.85 0.84
N PHE A 170 6.53 -2.69 0.18
CA PHE A 170 5.80 -3.74 0.87
C PHE A 170 6.73 -4.80 1.48
N PHE A 171 7.87 -5.07 0.85
CA PHE A 171 8.83 -6.02 1.40
C PHE A 171 9.49 -5.48 2.66
N GLU A 172 9.97 -4.24 2.62
CA GLU A 172 10.58 -3.58 3.76
C GLU A 172 9.59 -3.47 4.93
N LEU A 173 8.32 -3.11 4.66
CA LEU A 173 7.25 -3.06 5.66
C LEU A 173 7.06 -4.39 6.40
N VAL A 174 7.10 -5.51 5.68
CA VAL A 174 6.98 -6.84 6.28
C VAL A 174 8.27 -7.26 6.98
N ALA A 175 9.41 -7.09 6.32
CA ALA A 175 10.67 -7.69 6.73
C ALA A 175 11.25 -7.04 8.00
N TYR A 176 11.18 -5.71 8.13
CA TYR A 176 11.67 -5.02 9.33
C TYR A 176 10.85 -5.32 10.59
N ARG A 177 9.68 -5.98 10.48
CA ARG A 177 8.94 -6.49 11.66
C ARG A 177 9.67 -7.63 12.36
N ARG A 178 10.57 -8.33 11.64
CA ARG A 178 11.23 -9.57 12.09
C ARG A 178 12.75 -9.51 11.99
N LEU A 179 13.30 -8.69 11.11
CA LEU A 179 14.74 -8.62 10.81
C LEU A 179 15.30 -7.22 11.02
N ASP A 180 16.60 -7.14 11.31
CA ASP A 180 17.36 -5.90 11.29
C ASP A 180 17.65 -5.42 9.86
N LYS A 181 18.04 -4.16 9.74
CA LYS A 181 18.26 -3.48 8.45
C LYS A 181 19.31 -4.14 7.57
N VAL A 182 20.35 -4.73 8.14
CA VAL A 182 21.41 -5.38 7.36
C VAL A 182 20.84 -6.64 6.71
N ASN A 183 20.12 -7.45 7.48
CA ASN A 183 19.48 -8.66 6.97
C ASN A 183 18.35 -8.38 5.97
N VAL A 184 17.53 -7.34 6.18
CA VAL A 184 16.50 -6.93 5.21
C VAL A 184 17.15 -6.59 3.86
N ASN A 185 18.20 -5.76 3.86
CA ASN A 185 18.87 -5.35 2.62
C ASN A 185 19.61 -6.51 1.94
N ARG A 186 20.19 -7.44 2.72
CA ARG A 186 20.83 -8.65 2.22
C ARG A 186 19.83 -9.54 1.48
N ILE A 187 18.69 -9.82 2.10
CA ILE A 187 17.63 -10.66 1.51
C ILE A 187 17.05 -9.98 0.27
N TYR A 188 16.76 -8.68 0.34
CA TYR A 188 16.24 -7.94 -0.81
C TYR A 188 17.17 -8.05 -2.01
N LYS A 189 18.48 -7.83 -1.83
CA LYS A 189 19.47 -7.94 -2.92
C LYS A 189 19.53 -9.35 -3.51
N LYS A 190 19.46 -10.38 -2.67
CA LYS A 190 19.51 -11.79 -3.10
C LYS A 190 18.27 -12.20 -3.90
N PHE A 191 17.08 -11.76 -3.48
CA PHE A 191 15.80 -12.17 -4.08
C PHE A 191 15.11 -11.05 -4.89
N ARG A 192 15.87 -10.04 -5.34
CA ARG A 192 15.32 -8.83 -5.96
C ARG A 192 14.38 -9.09 -7.12
N PHE A 193 14.69 -10.08 -7.98
CA PHE A 193 13.90 -10.39 -9.16
C PHE A 193 12.59 -11.11 -8.82
N THR A 194 12.63 -11.99 -7.81
CA THR A 194 11.44 -12.64 -7.28
C THR A 194 10.50 -11.61 -6.65
N LEU A 195 11.04 -10.72 -5.82
CA LEU A 195 10.26 -9.64 -5.19
C LEU A 195 9.71 -8.64 -6.23
N LEU A 196 10.51 -8.32 -7.25
CA LEU A 196 10.06 -7.48 -8.37
C LEU A 196 8.87 -8.09 -9.10
N GLY A 197 8.85 -9.42 -9.30
CA GLY A 197 7.70 -10.11 -9.88
C GLY A 197 6.40 -9.86 -9.10
N TYR A 198 6.44 -10.01 -7.77
CA TYR A 198 5.30 -9.68 -6.90
C TYR A 198 4.92 -8.19 -7.02
N GLY A 199 5.91 -7.30 -7.01
CA GLY A 199 5.69 -5.86 -7.18
C GLY A 199 5.02 -5.50 -8.51
N LEU A 200 5.42 -6.12 -9.62
CA LEU A 200 4.81 -5.90 -10.94
C LEU A 200 3.34 -6.33 -10.98
N VAL A 201 2.98 -7.42 -10.31
CA VAL A 201 1.58 -7.85 -10.18
C VAL A 201 0.77 -6.86 -9.34
N ILE A 202 1.32 -6.41 -8.20
CA ILE A 202 0.67 -5.40 -7.36
C ILE A 202 0.50 -4.09 -8.16
N ALA A 203 1.52 -3.67 -8.91
CA ALA A 203 1.47 -2.50 -9.78
C ALA A 203 0.40 -2.64 -10.85
N PHE A 204 0.32 -3.80 -11.51
CA PHE A 204 -0.71 -4.07 -12.52
C PHE A 204 -2.13 -3.97 -11.93
N ILE A 205 -2.35 -4.53 -10.75
CA ILE A 205 -3.64 -4.46 -10.04
C ILE A 205 -3.98 -3.01 -9.67
N SER A 206 -2.99 -2.20 -9.29
CA SER A 206 -3.17 -0.81 -8.91
C SER A 206 -3.63 0.12 -10.04
N ILE A 207 -3.52 -0.33 -11.30
CA ILE A 207 -4.02 0.42 -12.47
C ILE A 207 -5.54 0.63 -12.39
N ILE A 208 -6.27 -0.32 -11.78
CA ILE A 208 -7.73 -0.25 -11.65
C ILE A 208 -8.07 0.63 -10.44
N PRO A 209 -8.66 1.83 -10.61
CA PRO A 209 -8.84 2.79 -9.51
C PRO A 209 -9.66 2.24 -8.34
N VAL A 210 -10.69 1.45 -8.64
CA VAL A 210 -11.57 0.83 -7.63
C VAL A 210 -10.83 -0.26 -6.83
N ILE A 211 -9.82 -0.90 -7.40
CA ILE A 211 -9.02 -1.91 -6.69
C ILE A 211 -7.91 -1.25 -5.87
N ASN A 212 -7.54 -0.01 -6.20
CA ASN A 212 -6.47 0.71 -5.52
C ASN A 212 -6.74 0.90 -4.00
N PHE A 213 -8.01 0.93 -3.58
CA PHE A 213 -8.40 0.91 -2.17
C PHE A 213 -7.90 -0.33 -1.40
N ILE A 214 -7.72 -1.45 -2.10
CA ILE A 214 -7.36 -2.76 -1.53
C ILE A 214 -5.86 -3.02 -1.67
N VAL A 215 -5.17 -2.31 -2.58
CA VAL A 215 -3.75 -2.50 -2.90
C VAL A 215 -2.86 -2.49 -1.66
N PRO A 216 -2.98 -1.56 -0.69
CA PRO A 216 -2.13 -1.59 0.49
C PRO A 216 -2.28 -2.87 1.31
N LEU A 217 -3.52 -3.33 1.49
CA LEU A 217 -3.81 -4.53 2.25
C LEU A 217 -3.37 -5.80 1.51
N PHE A 218 -3.68 -5.87 0.20
CA PHE A 218 -3.31 -6.98 -0.67
C PHE A 218 -1.79 -7.09 -0.84
N GLY A 219 -1.12 -5.97 -1.12
CA GLY A 219 0.33 -5.91 -1.31
C GLY A 219 1.08 -6.37 -0.05
N THR A 220 0.65 -5.93 1.13
CA THR A 220 1.23 -6.40 2.40
C THR A 220 1.01 -7.90 2.60
N ALA A 221 -0.18 -8.43 2.31
CA ALA A 221 -0.45 -9.86 2.46
C ALA A 221 0.38 -10.72 1.49
N VAL A 222 0.43 -10.34 0.21
CA VAL A 222 1.23 -11.02 -0.82
C VAL A 222 2.70 -11.03 -0.42
N MET A 223 3.22 -9.88 0.01
CA MET A 223 4.62 -9.75 0.35
C MET A 223 4.97 -10.46 1.67
N LEU A 224 4.02 -10.58 2.60
CA LEU A 224 4.16 -11.40 3.79
C LEU A 224 4.34 -12.87 3.42
N HIS A 225 3.52 -13.42 2.53
CA HIS A 225 3.69 -14.78 2.05
C HIS A 225 5.01 -14.98 1.30
N ALA A 226 5.39 -14.02 0.46
CA ALA A 226 6.67 -14.05 -0.25
C ALA A 226 7.85 -14.07 0.74
N PHE A 227 7.81 -13.21 1.75
CA PHE A 227 8.83 -13.13 2.80
C PHE A 227 8.97 -14.43 3.59
N GLN A 228 7.85 -15.02 4.03
CA GLN A 228 7.88 -16.27 4.79
C GLN A 228 8.45 -17.43 3.97
N ARG A 229 8.15 -17.47 2.67
CA ARG A 229 8.72 -18.45 1.75
C ARG A 229 10.23 -18.27 1.54
N ILE A 230 10.69 -17.02 1.46
CA ILE A 230 12.12 -16.73 1.36
C ILE A 230 12.84 -17.15 2.65
N GLN A 231 12.26 -16.88 3.82
CA GLN A 231 12.81 -17.32 5.10
C GLN A 231 12.90 -18.84 5.21
N SER A 232 11.86 -19.57 4.81
CA SER A 232 11.91 -21.04 4.84
C SER A 232 12.97 -21.62 3.91
N THR A 233 13.39 -20.87 2.89
CA THR A 233 14.44 -21.29 1.94
C THR A 233 15.85 -20.96 2.46
N GLU A 234 16.03 -19.94 3.29
CA GLU A 234 17.34 -19.61 3.91
C GLU A 234 17.63 -20.38 5.20
N LEU A 235 16.61 -20.97 5.84
CA LEU A 235 16.78 -21.82 7.03
C LEU A 235 17.07 -23.29 6.69
N VAL A 236 17.27 -23.61 5.40
CA VAL A 236 17.72 -24.90 4.85
C VAL A 236 19.14 -24.71 4.30
#